data_AF-A0A2N6AXL3-F1
#
_entry.id   AF-A0A2N6AXL3-F1
#
_cell.length_a   1.000
_cell.length_b   1.000
_cell.length_c   1.000
_cell.angle_alpha   90.00
_cell.angle_beta   90.00
_cell.angle_gamma   90.00
#
_symmetry.space_group_name_H-M   'P 1'
#
loop_
_entity.id
_entity.type
_entity.pdbx_description
1 polymer ?
#
loop_
_entity_poly.entity_id
_entity_poly.type
_entity_poly.pdbx_seq_one_letter_code
_entity_poly.pdbx_strand_id
1 'polypeptide(L)'
;MASPRLALPALLLGAAGIGFSPIFMRLSDVDPAASAFHRVFLALPLIWGWRLIEKNLPDPPPGPASRRDYLVFLLSGFFFAGDLAFWHTAVAYTSVANATLLANFAPVFVTLAGFVLFG
;
A
#
# COMPACT_ATOMS: atom_id res chain seq x y z
N MET A 1 12.69 -0.05 -18.37
CA MET A 1 12.17 1.34 -18.32
C MET A 1 10.84 1.37 -19.07
N ALA A 2 9.73 1.60 -18.39
CA ALA A 2 8.42 1.68 -19.05
C ALA A 2 8.41 2.86 -20.02
N SER A 3 8.01 2.63 -21.28
CA SER A 3 7.88 3.70 -22.26
C SER A 3 6.96 4.80 -21.71
N PRO A 4 7.28 6.10 -21.86
CA PRO A 4 6.49 7.20 -21.31
C PRO A 4 5.02 7.19 -21.76
N ARG A 5 4.73 6.53 -22.89
CA ARG A 5 3.37 6.30 -23.42
C ARG A 5 2.50 5.39 -22.53
N LEU A 6 3.12 4.51 -21.75
CA LEU A 6 2.43 3.58 -20.84
C LEU A 6 2.27 4.15 -19.43
N ALA A 7 3.01 5.20 -19.07
CA ALA A 7 2.97 5.79 -17.74
C ALA A 7 1.60 6.41 -17.42
N LEU A 8 1.02 7.18 -18.35
CA LEU A 8 -0.27 7.83 -18.14
C LEU A 8 -1.45 6.82 -18.05
N PRO A 9 -1.57 5.83 -18.95
CA PRO A 9 -2.59 4.78 -18.80
C PRO A 9 -2.43 3.96 -17.52
N ALA A 10 -1.21 3.59 -17.15
CA ALA A 10 -0.95 2.84 -15.91
C ALA A 10 -1.35 3.64 -14.67
N LEU A 11 -1.06 4.95 -14.66
CA LEU A 11 -1.48 5.86 -13.61
C LEU A 11 -3.01 5.93 -13.49
N LEU A 12 -3.71 6.10 -14.61
CA LEU A 12 -5.18 6.18 -14.63
C LEU A 12 -5.83 4.88 -14.16
N LEU A 13 -5.32 3.73 -14.61
CA LEU A 13 -5.80 2.42 -14.17
C LEU A 13 -5.55 2.19 -12.68
N GLY A 14 -4.36 2.56 -12.18
CA GLY A 14 -4.04 2.49 -10.76
C GLY A 14 -4.95 3.38 -9.91
N ALA A 15 -5.13 4.64 -10.33
CA ALA A 15 -5.99 5.60 -9.65
C ALA A 15 -7.45 5.14 -9.60
N ALA A 16 -7.98 4.62 -10.73
CA ALA A 16 -9.31 4.04 -10.77
C ALA A 16 -9.42 2.83 -9.82
N GLY A 17 -8.46 1.91 -9.84
CA GLY A 17 -8.45 0.73 -8.96
C GLY A 17 -8.45 1.10 -7.48
N ILE A 18 -7.64 2.09 -7.07
CA ILE A 18 -7.60 2.59 -5.69
C ILE A 18 -8.92 3.27 -5.32
N GLY A 19 -9.50 4.08 -6.22
CA GLY A 19 -10.76 4.79 -5.97
C GLY A 19 -11.98 3.87 -5.80
N PHE A 20 -12.06 2.80 -6.58
CA PHE A 20 -13.15 1.82 -6.46
C PHE A 20 -12.99 0.83 -5.29
N SER A 21 -11.76 0.67 -4.79
CA SER A 21 -11.43 -0.25 -3.70
C SER A 21 -12.30 -0.11 -2.43
N PRO A 22 -12.51 1.08 -1.84
CA PRO A 22 -13.38 1.24 -0.66
C PRO A 22 -14.87 1.03 -0.97
N ILE A 23 -15.30 1.26 -2.21
CA ILE A 23 -16.69 1.05 -2.64
C ILE A 23 -17.01 -0.44 -2.63
N PHE A 24 -16.15 -1.27 -3.23
CA PHE A 24 -16.31 -2.73 -3.22
C PHE A 24 -16.20 -3.32 -1.81
N MET A 25 -15.36 -2.72 -0.95
CA MET A 25 -15.27 -3.12 0.46
C MET A 25 -16.59 -2.92 1.20
N ARG A 26 -17.27 -1.80 0.97
CA ARG A 26 -18.59 -1.54 1.59
C ARG A 26 -19.70 -2.42 1.04
N LEU A 27 -19.60 -2.81 -0.23
CA LEU A 27 -20.58 -3.70 -0.85
C LEU A 27 -20.37 -5.17 -0.44
N SER A 28 -19.19 -5.51 0.07
CA SER A 28 -18.90 -6.87 0.53
C SER A 28 -19.43 -7.07 1.95
N ASP A 29 -20.18 -8.15 2.18
CA ASP A 29 -20.71 -8.56 3.51
C ASP A 29 -19.63 -9.07 4.47
N VAL A 30 -18.36 -8.78 4.20
CA VAL A 30 -17.20 -9.31 4.93
C VAL A 30 -16.69 -8.25 5.89
N ASP A 31 -16.31 -8.67 7.10
CA ASP A 31 -15.75 -7.77 8.10
C ASP A 31 -14.57 -6.94 7.54
N PRO A 32 -14.45 -5.63 7.83
CA PRO A 32 -13.39 -4.78 7.29
C PRO A 32 -11.98 -5.31 7.53
N ALA A 33 -11.72 -5.93 8.69
CA ALA A 33 -10.42 -6.52 8.99
C ALA A 33 -10.16 -7.78 8.14
N ALA A 34 -11.20 -8.58 7.91
CA ALA A 34 -11.13 -9.72 7.01
C ALA A 34 -10.89 -9.27 5.56
N SER A 35 -11.54 -8.21 5.08
CA SER A 35 -11.31 -7.67 3.73
C SER A 35 -9.86 -7.20 3.55
N ALA A 36 -9.30 -6.50 4.55
CA ALA A 36 -7.89 -6.09 4.56
C ALA A 36 -6.94 -7.30 4.48
N PHE A 37 -7.20 -8.34 5.28
CA PHE A 37 -6.40 -9.57 5.28
C PHE A 37 -6.41 -10.25 3.91
N HIS A 38 -7.59 -10.43 3.30
CA HIS A 38 -7.71 -11.08 1.99
C HIS A 38 -6.95 -10.30 0.90
N ARG A 39 -6.99 -8.96 0.93
CA ARG A 39 -6.25 -8.11 -0.01
C ARG A 39 -4.74 -8.35 0.08
N VAL A 40 -4.19 -8.37 1.30
CA VAL A 40 -2.75 -8.59 1.51
C VAL A 40 -2.38 -10.04 1.16
N PHE A 41 -3.17 -11.01 1.61
CA PHE A 41 -2.92 -12.43 1.38
C PHE A 41 -2.91 -12.79 -0.12
N LEU A 42 -3.86 -12.27 -0.89
CA LEU A 42 -3.91 -12.49 -2.35
C LEU A 42 -2.81 -11.74 -3.10
N ALA A 43 -2.31 -10.62 -2.56
CA ALA A 43 -1.20 -9.88 -3.15
C ALA A 43 0.16 -10.60 -2.97
N LEU A 44 0.35 -11.35 -1.89
CA LEU A 44 1.60 -12.06 -1.59
C LEU A 44 2.12 -12.94 -2.73
N PRO A 45 1.35 -13.89 -3.31
CA PRO A 45 1.85 -14.75 -4.38
C PRO A 45 2.19 -13.97 -5.66
N LEU A 46 1.44 -12.91 -5.97
CA LEU A 46 1.71 -12.05 -7.12
C LEU A 46 3.03 -11.30 -6.96
N ILE A 47 3.24 -10.66 -5.80
CA ILE A 47 4.48 -9.94 -5.48
C ILE A 47 5.67 -10.91 -5.42
N TRP A 48 5.47 -12.11 -4.85
CA TRP A 48 6.51 -13.14 -4.81
C TRP A 48 6.90 -13.61 -6.22
N GLY A 49 5.92 -13.88 -7.08
CA GLY A 49 6.14 -14.24 -8.48
C GLY A 49 6.88 -13.14 -9.24
N TRP A 50 6.48 -11.88 -9.03
CA TRP A 50 7.17 -10.72 -9.60
C TRP A 50 8.65 -10.67 -9.16
N ARG A 51 8.92 -10.87 -7.88
CA ARG A 51 10.29 -10.89 -7.34
C ARG A 51 11.13 -12.00 -7.97
N LEU A 52 10.56 -13.16 -8.25
CA LEU A 52 11.27 -14.25 -8.94
C LEU A 52 11.64 -13.88 -10.38
N ILE A 53 10.77 -13.16 -11.08
CA ILE A 53 11.05 -12.66 -12.44
C ILE A 53 12.16 -11.61 -12.40
N GLU A 54 12.13 -10.68 -11.45
CA GLU A 54 13.14 -9.62 -11.33
C GLU A 54 14.54 -10.15 -11.03
N LYS A 55 14.65 -11.27 -10.30
CA LYS A 55 15.96 -11.90 -10.01
C LYS A 55 16.66 -12.41 -11.28
N ASN A 56 15.93 -12.61 -12.38
CA ASN A 56 16.48 -13.07 -13.65
C ASN A 56 16.82 -11.90 -14.61
N LEU A 57 16.63 -10.65 -14.20
CA LEU A 57 17.02 -9.49 -15.01
C LEU A 57 18.56 -9.32 -15.01
N PRO A 58 19.13 -8.69 -16.07
CA PRO A 58 20.58 -8.47 -16.16
C PRO A 58 21.19 -7.65 -15.02
N ASP A 59 20.37 -6.83 -14.34
CA ASP A 59 20.73 -6.03 -13.18
C ASP A 59 19.62 -6.16 -12.13
N PRO A 60 19.62 -7.24 -11.32
CA PRO A 60 18.55 -7.51 -10.38
C PRO A 60 18.62 -6.55 -9.19
N PRO A 61 17.47 -6.08 -8.66
CA PRO A 61 17.47 -5.17 -7.52
C PRO A 61 18.13 -5.83 -6.30
N PRO A 62 19.00 -5.11 -5.57
CA PRO A 62 19.73 -5.66 -4.43
C PRO A 62 18.76 -6.24 -3.40
N GLY A 63 19.06 -7.46 -2.94
CA GLY A 63 18.36 -8.06 -1.81
C GLY A 63 18.78 -7.42 -0.48
N PRO A 64 18.05 -7.67 0.61
CA PRO A 64 18.50 -7.29 1.94
C PRO A 64 19.89 -7.88 2.21
N ALA A 65 20.84 -7.02 2.59
CA ALA A 65 22.24 -7.39 2.79
C ALA A 65 22.58 -7.58 4.27
N SER A 66 21.78 -7.00 5.18
CA SER A 66 22.01 -7.00 6.62
C SER A 66 20.78 -7.40 7.43
N ARG A 67 21.00 -7.90 8.66
CA ARG A 67 19.92 -8.10 9.66
C ARG A 67 19.15 -6.81 9.96
N ARG A 68 19.80 -5.65 9.81
CA ARG A 68 19.17 -4.34 9.96
C ARG A 68 18.10 -4.11 8.88
N ASP A 69 18.35 -4.56 7.65
CA ASP A 69 17.38 -4.40 6.54
C ASP A 69 16.14 -5.24 6.78
N TYR A 70 16.31 -6.45 7.31
CA TYR A 70 15.20 -7.30 7.73
C TYR A 70 14.38 -6.68 8.86
N LEU A 71 15.04 -6.05 9.86
CA LEU A 71 14.33 -5.33 10.92
C LEU A 71 13.55 -4.13 10.37
N VAL A 72 14.13 -3.38 9.44
CA VAL A 72 13.44 -2.26 8.79
C VAL A 72 12.24 -2.77 7.98
N PHE A 73 12.36 -3.86 7.23
CA PHE A 73 11.24 -4.44 6.51
C PHE A 73 10.13 -4.96 7.44
N LEU A 74 10.49 -5.58 8.56
CA LEU A 74 9.53 -6.02 9.56
C LEU A 74 8.78 -4.84 10.17
N LEU A 75 9.49 -3.77 10.54
CA LEU A 75 8.90 -2.54 11.07
C LEU A 75 7.99 -1.87 10.04
N SER A 76 8.44 -1.71 8.80
CA SER A 76 7.62 -1.15 7.72
C SER A 76 6.35 -1.97 7.49
N GLY A 77 6.46 -3.31 7.50
CA GLY A 77 5.29 -4.20 7.40
C GLY A 77 4.33 -4.05 8.58
N PHE A 78 4.86 -3.89 9.80
CA PHE A 78 4.05 -3.66 10.99
C PHE A 78 3.28 -2.33 10.93
N PHE A 79 3.95 -1.23 10.58
CA PHE A 79 3.30 0.07 10.41
C PHE A 79 2.28 0.05 9.27
N PHE A 80 2.58 -0.64 8.16
CA PHE A 80 1.66 -0.82 7.05
C PHE A 80 0.40 -1.59 7.46
N ALA A 81 0.55 -2.68 8.22
CA ALA A 81 -0.60 -3.43 8.74
C ALA A 81 -1.45 -2.58 9.70
N GLY A 82 -0.80 -1.77 10.54
CA GLY A 82 -1.47 -0.81 11.42
C GLY A 82 -2.26 0.24 10.64
N ASP A 83 -1.66 0.84 9.62
CA ASP A 83 -2.31 1.79 8.70
C ASP A 83 -3.55 1.16 8.04
N LEU A 84 -3.44 -0.07 7.53
CA LEU A 84 -4.57 -0.80 6.97
C LEU A 84 -5.68 -0.98 8.00
N ALA A 85 -5.37 -1.40 9.22
CA ALA A 85 -6.36 -1.59 10.26
C ALA A 85 -7.09 -0.28 10.58
N PHE A 86 -6.35 0.81 10.84
CA PHE A 86 -6.91 2.11 11.14
C PHE A 86 -7.74 2.67 9.98
N TRP A 87 -7.28 2.51 8.73
CA TRP A 87 -8.00 2.96 7.55
C TRP A 87 -9.31 2.19 7.34
N HIS A 88 -9.30 0.85 7.46
CA HIS A 88 -10.52 0.04 7.32
C HIS A 88 -11.53 0.37 8.43
N THR A 89 -11.06 0.55 9.67
CA THR A 89 -11.88 1.04 10.78
C THR A 89 -12.43 2.44 10.47
N ALA A 90 -11.61 3.39 10.01
CA ALA A 90 -12.08 4.73 9.67
C ALA A 90 -13.16 4.73 8.58
N VAL A 91 -13.04 3.89 7.54
CA VAL A 91 -14.04 3.76 6.47
C VAL A 91 -15.34 3.10 6.96
N ALA A 92 -15.26 2.23 7.98
CA ALA A 92 -16.42 1.62 8.61
C ALA A 92 -17.16 2.58 9.54
N TYR A 93 -16.42 3.35 10.36
CA TYR A 93 -17.00 4.27 11.35
C TYR A 93 -17.37 5.66 10.79
N THR A 94 -16.78 6.09 9.67
CA THR A 94 -17.06 7.40 9.03
C THR A 94 -17.63 7.25 7.63
N SER A 95 -18.11 8.32 7.00
CA SER A 95 -18.46 8.28 5.57
C SER A 95 -17.19 8.10 4.71
N VAL A 96 -17.29 7.41 3.57
CA VAL A 96 -16.15 7.25 2.63
C VAL A 96 -15.55 8.61 2.26
N ALA A 97 -16.38 9.65 2.14
CA ALA A 97 -15.93 11.01 1.89
C ALA A 97 -15.03 11.57 3.01
N ASN A 98 -15.39 11.40 4.29
CA ASN A 98 -14.60 11.91 5.41
C ASN A 98 -13.31 11.11 5.60
N ALA A 99 -13.35 9.78 5.48
CA ALA A 99 -12.16 8.93 5.52
C ALA A 99 -11.17 9.29 4.41
N THR A 100 -11.67 9.56 3.19
CA THR A 100 -10.84 9.94 2.05
C THR A 100 -10.27 11.35 2.22
N LEU A 101 -11.07 12.31 2.71
CA LEU A 101 -10.59 13.68 2.98
C LEU A 101 -9.45 13.66 4.00
N LEU A 102 -9.60 12.94 5.12
CA LEU A 102 -8.55 12.79 6.13
C LEU A 102 -7.31 12.09 5.57
N ALA A 103 -7.47 11.05 4.76
CA ALA A 103 -6.35 10.37 4.11
C ALA A 103 -5.57 11.30 3.15
N ASN A 104 -6.25 12.26 2.50
CA ASN A 104 -5.57 13.25 1.65
C ASN A 104 -4.70 14.26 2.44
N PHE A 105 -4.90 14.37 3.76
CA PHE A 105 -3.99 15.15 4.62
C PHE A 105 -2.73 14.37 5.04
N ALA A 106 -2.61 13.09 4.69
CA ALA A 106 -1.43 12.28 5.00
C ALA A 106 -0.10 12.97 4.62
N PRO A 107 0.04 13.66 3.46
CA PRO A 107 1.28 14.37 3.13
C PRO A 107 1.68 15.43 4.16
N VAL A 108 0.71 16.13 4.77
CA VAL A 108 0.99 17.15 5.81
C VAL A 108 1.62 16.49 7.03
N PHE A 109 1.02 15.41 7.52
CA PHE A 109 1.51 14.68 8.68
C PHE A 109 2.84 13.97 8.40
N VAL A 110 2.98 13.33 7.23
CA VAL A 110 4.21 12.64 6.82
C VAL A 110 5.36 13.63 6.64
N THR A 111 5.11 14.79 6.04
CA THR A 111 6.14 15.83 5.87
C THR A 111 6.58 16.39 7.22
N LEU A 112 5.63 16.69 8.12
CA LEU A 112 5.93 17.18 9.46
C LEU A 112 6.72 16.15 10.29
N ALA A 113 6.27 14.88 10.28
CA ALA A 113 6.96 13.80 10.98
C ALA A 113 8.35 13.54 10.38
N GLY A 114 8.48 13.59 9.05
CA GLY A 114 9.77 13.47 8.37
C GLY A 114 10.74 14.57 8.78
N PHE A 115 10.26 15.81 8.88
CA PHE A 115 11.06 16.94 9.36
C PHE A 115 11.48 16.76 10.83
N VAL A 116 10.60 16.27 11.71
CA VAL A 116 10.92 16.09 13.13
C VAL A 116 11.86 14.90 13.39
N LEU A 117 11.73 13.81 12.62
CA LEU A 117 12.49 12.57 12.83
C LEU A 117 13.83 12.53 12.09
N PHE A 118 13.92 13.20 10.94
CA PHE A 118 15.10 13.16 10.05
C PHE A 118 15.67 14.54 9.71
N GLY A 119 15.10 15.62 10.24
CA GLY A 119 15.57 17.00 10.10
C GLY A 119 16.63 17.37 11.13
#